data_AF-D3A9E8-F1
#
_entry.id   AF-D3A9E8-F1
#
_cell.length_a   1.000
_cell.length_b   1.000
_cell.length_c   1.000
_cell.angle_alpha   90.00
_cell.angle_beta   90.00
_cell.angle_gamma   90.00
#
_symmetry.space_group_name_H-M   'P 1'
#
loop_
_entity.id
_entity.type
_entity.pdbx_description
1 polymer ?
#
loop_
_entity_poly.entity_id
_entity_poly.type
_entity_poly.pdbx_seq_one_letter_code
_entity_poly.pdbx_strand_id
1 'polypeptide(L)'
;MNMEMHAVNSPVIKVDAKALVTGKPVYTDDLAPKDSLIVKVLRSPHAHALIREIDVKAASEVDGIACVLTYKDVPDQRFTMAGQTYPE
;
A
#
# COMPACT_ATOMS: atom_id res chain seq x y z
N MET A 1 15.07 -16.21 -41.40
CA MET A 1 16.26 -15.83 -40.60
C MET A 1 15.89 -15.98 -39.14
N ASN A 2 16.36 -17.04 -38.48
CA ASN A 2 16.18 -17.18 -37.04
C ASN A 2 17.24 -16.31 -36.36
N MET A 3 16.78 -15.29 -35.65
CA MET A 3 17.66 -14.39 -34.90
C MET A 3 18.02 -15.12 -33.59
N GLU A 4 19.30 -15.44 -33.41
CA GLU A 4 19.77 -16.07 -32.18
C GLU A 4 19.58 -15.10 -31.01
N MET A 5 18.70 -15.45 -30.08
CA MET A 5 18.47 -14.67 -28.87
C MET A 5 19.40 -15.16 -27.75
N HIS A 6 20.55 -14.51 -27.59
CA HIS A 6 21.59 -14.91 -26.61
C HIS A 6 21.11 -14.94 -25.14
N ALA A 7 20.01 -14.26 -24.80
CA ALA A 7 19.49 -14.17 -23.44
C ALA A 7 18.35 -15.16 -23.13
N VAL A 8 17.73 -15.76 -24.13
CA VAL A 8 16.57 -16.66 -23.93
C VAL A 8 17.07 -18.07 -23.61
N ASN A 9 16.58 -18.66 -22.50
CA ASN A 9 17.02 -19.96 -21.99
C ASN A 9 18.48 -20.02 -21.50
N SER A 10 19.06 -18.86 -21.19
CA SER A 10 20.41 -18.73 -20.63
C SER A 10 20.35 -18.29 -19.17
N PRO A 11 21.25 -18.77 -18.27
CA PRO A 11 21.29 -18.35 -16.87
C PRO A 11 21.95 -16.96 -16.72
N VAL A 12 21.24 -15.91 -17.16
CA VAL A 12 21.70 -14.52 -17.08
C VAL A 12 21.51 -13.96 -15.66
N ILE A 13 22.52 -13.29 -15.11
CA ILE A 13 22.43 -12.63 -13.81
C ILE A 13 21.40 -11.49 -13.89
N LYS A 14 20.43 -11.51 -12.98
CA LYS A 14 19.40 -10.46 -12.88
C LYS A 14 20.03 -9.11 -12.55
N VAL A 15 19.56 -8.04 -13.19
CA VAL A 15 20.16 -6.69 -13.08
C VAL A 15 20.23 -6.16 -11.64
N ASP A 16 19.28 -6.55 -10.81
CA ASP A 16 19.09 -6.17 -9.41
C ASP A 16 19.58 -7.24 -8.43
N ALA A 17 20.12 -8.38 -8.90
CA ALA A 17 20.52 -9.52 -8.07
C ALA A 17 21.50 -9.10 -6.97
N LYS A 18 22.56 -8.34 -7.32
CA LYS A 18 23.57 -7.90 -6.36
C LYS A 18 22.99 -6.99 -5.27
N ALA A 19 22.07 -6.09 -5.64
CA ALA A 19 21.43 -5.21 -4.67
C ALA A 19 20.59 -6.03 -3.68
N LEU A 20 19.72 -6.89 -4.20
CA LEU A 20 18.82 -7.74 -3.40
C LEU A 20 19.58 -8.60 -2.39
N VAL A 21 20.63 -9.30 -2.81
CA VAL A 21 21.40 -10.19 -1.92
C VAL A 21 22.30 -9.46 -0.93
N THR A 22 22.51 -8.15 -1.11
CA THR A 22 23.31 -7.32 -0.18
C THR A 22 22.45 -6.41 0.70
N GLY A 23 21.12 -6.57 0.67
CA GLY A 23 20.20 -5.76 1.48
C GLY A 23 20.22 -4.28 1.12
N LYS A 24 20.62 -3.94 -0.11
CA LYS A 24 20.65 -2.55 -0.61
C LYS A 24 19.33 -1.99 -1.13
N PRO A 25 18.37 -2.75 -1.68
CA PRO A 25 17.13 -2.16 -2.14
C PRO A 25 16.30 -1.77 -0.94
N VAL A 26 15.70 -0.58 -1.02
CA VAL A 26 14.68 -0.11 -0.09
C VAL A 26 13.33 -0.55 -0.63
N TYR A 27 12.70 -1.50 0.04
CA TYR A 27 11.28 -1.79 -0.12
C TYR A 27 10.48 -0.64 0.51
N THR A 28 9.19 -0.54 0.22
CA THR A 28 8.34 0.54 0.74
C THR A 28 8.40 0.63 2.28
N ASP A 29 8.51 -0.50 2.97
CA ASP A 29 8.62 -0.54 4.43
C ASP A 29 9.98 0.00 4.94
N ASP A 30 11.04 -0.08 4.12
CA ASP A 30 12.36 0.49 4.46
C ASP A 30 12.37 2.02 4.31
N LEU A 31 11.36 2.60 3.65
CA LEU A 31 11.22 4.04 3.40
C LEU A 31 10.44 4.78 4.49
N ALA A 32 10.15 4.17 5.64
CA ALA A 32 9.40 4.81 6.72
C ALA A 32 10.31 5.61 7.67
N PRO A 33 10.25 6.95 7.70
CA PRO A 33 10.94 7.76 8.71
C PRO A 33 10.54 7.39 10.14
N LYS A 34 11.44 7.63 11.11
CA LYS A 34 11.24 7.29 12.53
C LYS A 34 10.03 7.98 13.17
N ASP A 35 9.60 9.12 12.62
CA ASP A 35 8.49 9.95 13.07
C ASP A 35 7.16 9.65 12.34
N SER A 36 7.13 8.64 11.47
CA SER A 36 5.92 8.23 10.77
C SER A 36 4.85 7.71 11.74
N LEU A 37 3.59 8.07 11.48
CA LEU A 37 2.45 7.44 12.14
C LEU A 37 2.25 6.01 11.62
N ILE A 38 1.81 5.12 12.50
CA ILE A 38 1.43 3.74 12.14
C ILE A 38 -0.07 3.71 11.84
N VAL A 39 -0.43 3.23 10.65
CA VAL A 39 -1.83 3.04 10.25
C VAL A 39 -2.26 1.61 10.54
N LYS A 40 -3.41 1.45 11.19
CA LYS A 40 -4.08 0.15 11.35
C LYS A 40 -5.47 0.20 10.71
N VAL A 41 -5.80 -0.83 9.96
CA VAL A 41 -7.11 -0.95 9.29
C VAL A 41 -8.01 -1.88 10.09
N LEU A 42 -9.10 -1.34 10.63
CA LEU A 42 -10.17 -2.14 11.22
C LEU A 42 -11.03 -2.72 10.10
N ARG A 43 -11.19 -4.05 10.07
CA ARG A 43 -11.94 -4.77 9.03
C ARG A 43 -13.22 -5.36 9.61
N SER A 44 -14.22 -5.56 8.74
CA SER A 44 -15.46 -6.25 9.11
C SER A 44 -15.15 -7.66 9.63
N PRO A 45 -15.71 -8.07 10.78
CA PRO A 45 -15.66 -9.46 11.23
C PRO A 45 -16.70 -10.34 10.52
N HIS A 46 -17.60 -9.74 9.74
CA HIS A 46 -18.66 -10.43 9.00
C HIS A 46 -18.35 -10.47 7.50
N ALA A 47 -18.59 -11.62 6.87
CA ALA A 47 -18.43 -11.78 5.42
C ALA A 47 -19.39 -10.89 4.62
N HIS A 48 -20.60 -10.63 5.14
CA HIS A 48 -21.59 -9.75 4.54
C HIS A 48 -22.49 -9.12 5.62
N ALA A 49 -22.55 -7.79 5.68
CA ALA A 49 -23.39 -7.04 6.61
C ALA A 49 -23.53 -5.58 6.13
N LEU A 50 -24.57 -4.89 6.63
CA LEU A 50 -24.70 -3.44 6.49
C LEU A 50 -24.08 -2.75 7.72
N ILE A 51 -23.21 -1.76 7.48
CA ILE A 51 -22.68 -0.90 8.54
C ILE A 51 -23.78 0.11 8.90
N ARG A 52 -24.35 -0.01 10.09
CA ARG A 52 -25.35 0.95 10.60
C ARG A 52 -24.70 2.18 11.22
N GLU A 53 -23.58 1.97 11.92
CA GLU A 53 -22.88 3.00 12.67
C GLU A 53 -21.40 2.65 12.82
N ILE A 54 -20.56 3.69 12.93
CA ILE A 54 -19.15 3.59 13.34
C ILE A 54 -18.97 4.57 14.50
N ASP A 55 -18.80 4.06 15.71
CA ASP A 55 -18.45 4.85 16.89
C ASP A 55 -16.93 4.85 17.08
N VAL A 56 -16.34 6.04 17.06
CA VAL A 56 -14.90 6.27 17.20
C VAL A 56 -14.51 6.77 18.59
N LYS A 57 -15.47 7.04 19.48
CA LYS A 57 -15.25 7.75 20.74
C LYS A 57 -14.16 7.09 21.58
N ALA A 58 -14.29 5.79 21.84
CA ALA A 58 -13.36 5.06 22.67
C ALA A 58 -11.93 5.06 22.09
N ALA A 59 -11.78 5.00 20.77
CA ALA A 59 -10.47 5.04 20.12
C ALA A 59 -9.86 6.45 20.18
N SER A 60 -10.66 7.49 19.95
CA SER A 60 -10.19 8.88 19.99
C SER A 60 -9.71 9.35 21.37
N GLU A 61 -10.13 8.68 22.44
CA GLU A 61 -9.73 8.97 23.83
C GLU A 61 -8.44 8.24 24.26
N VAL A 62 -7.88 7.36 23.43
CA VAL A 62 -6.65 6.62 23.76
C VAL A 62 -5.41 7.48 23.50
N ASP A 63 -4.61 7.69 24.54
CA ASP A 63 -3.31 8.36 24.44
C ASP A 63 -2.41 7.71 23.37
N GLY A 64 -1.87 8.54 22.47
CA GLY A 64 -1.01 8.11 21.37
C GLY A 64 -1.72 7.80 20.06
N ILE A 65 -3.07 7.79 20.02
CA ILE A 65 -3.82 7.78 18.76
C ILE A 65 -3.82 9.19 18.17
N ALA A 66 -3.17 9.36 17.02
CA ALA A 66 -3.11 10.66 16.34
C ALA A 66 -4.44 11.05 15.69
N CYS A 67 -5.16 10.08 15.09
CA CYS A 67 -6.48 10.28 14.52
C CYS A 67 -7.21 8.95 14.30
N VAL A 68 -8.53 9.02 14.12
CA VAL A 68 -9.37 7.91 13.67
C VAL A 68 -10.11 8.37 12.42
N LEU A 69 -9.89 7.70 11.30
CA LEU A 69 -10.46 8.06 10.01
C LEU A 69 -11.57 7.09 9.61
N THR A 70 -12.66 7.63 9.05
CA THR A 70 -13.84 6.91 8.60
C THR A 70 -14.23 7.33 7.18
N TYR A 71 -15.35 6.81 6.67
CA TYR A 71 -15.91 7.26 5.40
C TYR A 71 -16.28 8.76 5.39
N LYS A 72 -16.46 9.38 6.56
CA LYS A 72 -16.79 10.81 6.69
C LYS A 72 -15.61 11.74 6.37
N ASP A 73 -14.39 11.21 6.40
CA ASP A 73 -13.15 11.96 6.18
C ASP A 73 -12.68 11.88 4.72
N VAL A 74 -13.41 11.14 3.88
CA VAL A 74 -13.12 10.99 2.46
C VAL A 74 -13.69 12.19 1.70
N PRO A 75 -12.89 12.88 0.85
CA PRO A 75 -13.40 13.96 0.02
C PRO A 75 -14.55 13.49 -0.90
N ASP A 76 -15.57 14.33 -1.08
CA ASP A 76 -16.70 14.04 -1.99
C ASP A 76 -16.31 14.13 -3.48
N GLN A 77 -15.07 14.54 -3.76
CA GLN A 77 -14.49 14.50 -5.09
C GLN A 77 -13.81 13.15 -5.35
N ARG A 78 -14.33 12.42 -6.32
CA ARG A 78 -13.69 11.20 -6.81
C ARG A 78 -12.37 11.53 -7.48
N PHE A 79 -11.33 10.78 -7.14
CA PHE A 79 -10.03 10.82 -7.81
C PHE A 79 -9.62 9.40 -8.22
N THR A 80 -8.90 9.27 -9.33
CA THR A 80 -8.39 7.97 -9.80
C THR A 80 -6.98 7.76 -9.23
N MET A 81 -6.70 6.56 -8.70
CA MET A 81 -5.34 6.14 -8.29
C MET A 81 -4.70 5.14 -9.26
N ALA A 82 -5.46 4.66 -10.26
CA ALA A 82 -4.86 4.05 -11.43
C ALA A 82 -4.22 5.17 -12.25
N GLY A 83 -3.04 4.95 -12.83
CA GLY A 83 -2.35 5.94 -13.68
C GLY A 83 -3.09 6.33 -14.97
N GLN A 84 -4.41 6.17 -15.04
CA GLN A 84 -5.29 6.66 -16.09
C GLN A 84 -6.46 7.42 -15.45
N THR A 85 -6.81 8.54 -16.06
CA THR A 85 -7.88 9.45 -15.62
C THR A 85 -9.19 9.17 -16.34
N TYR A 86 -10.29 9.36 -15.63
CA TYR A 86 -11.58 9.72 -16.23
C TYR A 86 -11.39 10.87 -17.23
N PRO A 87 -12.00 10.88 -18.43
CA PRO A 87 -13.14 10.07 -18.85
C PRO A 87 -12.77 8.89 -19.78
N GLU A 88 -11.56 8.33 -19.71
CA GLU A 88 -11.29 7.05 -20.40
C GLU A 88 -12.24 5.93 -19.94
#